data_AF-K6XC53-F1
#
_entry.id   AF-K6XC53-F1
#
_cell.length_a   1.000
_cell.length_b   1.000
_cell.length_c   1.000
_cell.angle_alpha   90.00
_cell.angle_beta   90.00
_cell.angle_gamma   90.00
#
_symmetry.space_group_name_H-M   'P 1'
#
loop_
_entity.id
_entity.type
_entity.pdbx_description
1 polymer ?
#
loop_
_entity_poly.entity_id
_entity_poly.type
_entity_poly.pdbx_seq_one_letter_code
_entity_poly.pdbx_strand_id
1 'polypeptide(L)'
;LNAEPGAPPNPERINRRPDIPRRFAEHLQQVRTEIHGPDTESDDQPRLQMREVIDLRNASDAEATLASLLLAAAYPRLTSV
;
A
#
# COMPACT_ATOMS: atom_id res chain seq x y z
N LEU A 1 -32.39 30.83 -21.67
CA LEU A 1 -33.38 30.38 -20.67
C LEU A 1 -34.72 30.71 -21.28
N ASN A 2 -35.36 29.72 -21.92
CA ASN A 2 -36.55 29.97 -22.73
C ASN A 2 -37.70 29.21 -22.08
N ALA A 3 -38.56 29.92 -21.37
CA ALA A 3 -39.87 29.43 -21.00
C ALA A 3 -40.86 30.46 -21.55
N GLU A 4 -41.68 30.05 -22.51
CA GLU A 4 -42.83 30.85 -22.92
C GLU A 4 -43.78 31.01 -21.72
N PRO A 5 -44.52 32.13 -21.61
CA PRO A 5 -45.46 32.35 -20.52
C PRO A 5 -46.48 31.20 -20.44
N GLY A 6 -46.49 30.46 -19.33
CA GLY A 6 -47.39 29.32 -19.09
C GLY A 6 -46.75 27.93 -19.19
N ALA A 7 -45.48 27.83 -19.61
CA ALA A 7 -44.76 26.56 -19.58
C ALA A 7 -44.48 26.10 -18.13
N PRO A 8 -44.56 24.79 -17.83
CA PRO A 8 -44.21 24.28 -16.51
C PRO A 8 -42.77 24.64 -16.14
N PRO A 9 -42.47 24.87 -14.84
CA PRO A 9 -41.12 25.19 -14.42
C PRO A 9 -40.15 24.09 -14.85
N ASN A 10 -38.97 24.49 -15.32
CA ASN A 10 -37.94 23.53 -15.71
C ASN A 10 -37.66 22.62 -14.52
N PRO A 11 -37.66 21.28 -14.70
CA PRO A 11 -37.45 20.36 -13.59
C PRO A 11 -36.14 20.69 -12.88
N GLU A 12 -36.13 20.59 -11.55
CA GLU A 12 -34.95 20.86 -10.75
C GLU A 12 -33.81 19.93 -11.17
N ARG A 13 -32.87 20.46 -11.96
CA ARG A 13 -31.64 19.75 -12.29
C ARG A 13 -30.70 19.88 -11.11
N ILE A 14 -30.76 18.94 -10.17
CA ILE A 14 -29.73 18.83 -9.14
C ILE A 14 -28.43 18.41 -9.83
N ASN A 15 -27.48 19.34 -9.93
CA ASN A 15 -26.12 19.05 -10.39
C ASN A 15 -25.39 18.21 -9.32
N ARG A 16 -25.76 16.93 -9.18
CA ARG A 16 -24.96 15.95 -8.42
C ARG A 16 -23.73 15.65 -9.26
N ARG A 17 -22.66 16.40 -9.02
CA ARG A 17 -21.35 16.06 -9.57
C ARG A 17 -21.09 14.56 -9.27
N PRO A 18 -20.58 13.78 -10.24
CA PRO A 18 -20.21 12.41 -9.95
C PRO A 18 -19.21 12.42 -8.81
N ASP A 19 -19.38 11.51 -7.86
CA ASP A 19 -18.43 11.27 -6.78
C ASP A 19 -17.16 10.65 -7.38
N ILE A 20 -16.29 11.52 -7.87
CA ILE A 20 -15.03 11.14 -8.54
C ILE A 20 -14.13 10.33 -7.60
N PRO A 21 -13.93 10.70 -6.32
CA PRO A 21 -13.16 9.89 -5.39
C PRO A 21 -13.69 8.45 -5.26
N ARG A 22 -15.00 8.28 -5.11
CA ARG A 22 -15.60 6.94 -5.01
C ARG A 22 -15.40 6.13 -6.30
N ARG A 23 -15.64 6.72 -7.46
CA ARG A 23 -15.45 6.05 -8.76
C ARG A 23 -13.98 5.68 -9.02
N PHE A 24 -13.05 6.52 -8.58
CA PHE A 24 -11.62 6.25 -8.70
C PHE A 24 -11.21 5.07 -7.83
N ALA A 25 -11.69 5.00 -6.58
CA ALA A 25 -11.44 3.86 -5.70
C ALA A 25 -12.00 2.55 -6.26
N GLU A 26 -13.22 2.58 -6.82
CA GLU A 26 -13.83 1.42 -7.50
C GLU A 26 -12.97 0.95 -8.69
N HIS A 27 -12.47 1.89 -9.49
CA HIS A 27 -11.62 1.56 -10.63
C HIS A 27 -10.27 0.96 -10.21
N LEU A 28 -9.65 1.48 -9.14
CA LEU A 28 -8.42 0.89 -8.60
C LEU A 28 -8.64 -0.54 -8.10
N GLN A 29 -9.78 -0.83 -7.46
CA GLN A 29 -10.11 -2.18 -7.02
C GLN A 29 -10.28 -3.13 -8.21
N GLN A 30 -10.93 -2.67 -9.28
CA GLN A 30 -11.08 -3.44 -10.50
C GLN A 30 -9.71 -3.77 -11.12
N VAL A 31 -8.84 -2.76 -11.32
CA VAL A 31 -7.51 -2.96 -11.89
C VAL A 31 -6.66 -3.90 -11.03
N ARG A 32 -6.73 -3.77 -9.70
CA ARG A 32 -6.08 -4.71 -8.79
C ARG A 32 -6.56 -6.14 -9.02
N THR A 33 -7.87 -6.34 -9.12
CA THR A 33 -8.48 -7.65 -9.33
C THR A 33 -8.08 -8.28 -10.66
N GLU A 34 -7.99 -7.46 -11.72
CA GLU A 34 -7.54 -7.91 -13.05
C GLU A 34 -6.08 -8.36 -13.06
N ILE A 35 -5.20 -7.65 -12.34
CA ILE A 35 -3.76 -7.94 -12.31
C ILE A 35 -3.42 -9.09 -11.34
N HIS A 36 -4.03 -9.08 -10.16
CA HIS A 36 -3.64 -9.95 -9.04
C HIS A 36 -4.66 -11.05 -8.73
N GLY A 37 -5.81 -11.07 -9.41
CA GLY A 37 -6.96 -11.88 -9.01
C GLY A 37 -7.76 -11.23 -7.87
N PRO A 38 -8.91 -11.80 -7.50
CA PRO A 38 -9.70 -11.30 -6.38
C PRO A 38 -8.87 -11.35 -5.10
N ASP A 39 -9.07 -10.34 -4.23
CA ASP A 39 -8.54 -10.39 -2.87
C ASP A 39 -9.08 -11.68 -2.24
N THR A 40 -8.19 -12.66 -2.06
CA THR A 40 -8.51 -13.81 -1.22
C THR A 40 -8.61 -13.23 0.19
N GLU A 41 -9.68 -13.53 0.93
CA GLU A 41 -9.69 -13.26 2.38
C GLU A 41 -8.35 -13.72 2.89
N SER A 42 -7.60 -12.81 3.52
CA SER A 42 -6.23 -13.06 3.95
C SER A 42 -6.25 -14.32 4.78
N ASP A 43 -6.00 -15.44 4.14
CA ASP A 43 -5.76 -16.70 4.80
C ASP A 43 -4.62 -16.38 5.76
N ASP A 44 -4.77 -16.81 7.00
CA ASP A 44 -3.98 -16.46 8.17
C ASP A 44 -2.55 -17.04 8.05
N GLN A 45 -1.94 -16.85 6.88
CA GLN A 45 -0.68 -17.36 6.47
C GLN A 45 0.36 -16.39 7.01
N PRO A 46 1.14 -16.80 8.03
CA PRO A 46 2.23 -15.98 8.49
C PRO A 46 3.16 -15.79 7.30
N ARG A 47 3.28 -14.54 6.84
CA ARG A 47 4.33 -14.17 5.89
C ARG A 47 5.66 -14.48 6.57
N LEU A 48 6.30 -15.57 6.16
CA LEU A 48 7.62 -15.96 6.63
C LEU A 48 8.60 -14.86 6.21
N GLN A 49 8.86 -13.93 7.12
CA GLN A 49 9.99 -13.03 7.03
C GLN A 49 11.22 -13.89 7.31
N MET A 50 12.02 -14.18 6.28
CA MET A 50 13.29 -14.87 6.45
C MET A 50 14.24 -13.92 7.19
N ARG A 51 14.17 -13.98 8.52
CA ARG A 51 15.12 -13.33 9.42
C ARG A 51 16.24 -14.33 9.66
N GLU A 52 17.41 -14.07 9.10
CA GLU A 52 18.62 -14.77 9.54
C GLU A 52 18.95 -14.28 10.95
N VAL A 53 18.62 -15.10 11.94
CA VAL A 53 19.00 -14.85 13.34
C VAL A 53 20.37 -15.48 13.54
N ILE A 54 21.41 -14.66 13.56
CA ILE A 54 22.75 -15.10 13.98
C ILE A 54 22.69 -15.28 15.51
N ASP A 55 22.59 -16.52 15.97
CA ASP A 55 22.61 -16.82 17.41
C ASP A 55 24.04 -16.72 17.94
N LEU A 56 24.35 -15.61 18.60
CA LEU A 56 25.67 -15.32 19.16
C LEU A 56 25.85 -15.80 20.61
N ARG A 57 24.85 -16.45 21.22
CA ARG A 57 24.88 -16.79 22.67
C ARG A 57 26.05 -17.70 23.05
N ASN A 58 26.53 -18.52 22.12
CA ASN A 58 27.69 -19.41 22.30
C ASN A 58 28.74 -19.20 21.19
N ALA A 59 28.72 -18.04 20.53
CA ALA A 59 29.67 -17.74 19.47
C ALA A 59 31.09 -17.66 20.05
N SER A 60 32.05 -18.20 19.31
CA SER A 60 33.46 -17.91 19.52
C SER A 60 33.75 -16.43 19.25
N ASP A 61 34.86 -15.92 19.79
CA ASP A 61 35.31 -14.54 19.54
C ASP A 61 35.46 -14.24 18.04
N ALA A 62 35.89 -15.23 17.26
CA ALA A 62 36.03 -15.11 15.81
C ALA A 62 34.68 -14.93 15.11
N GLU A 63 33.66 -15.71 15.51
CA GLU A 63 32.31 -15.63 14.96
C GLU A 63 31.63 -14.32 15.35
N ALA A 64 31.80 -13.85 16.59
CA ALA A 64 31.28 -12.56 17.04
C ALA A 64 31.92 -11.40 16.27
N THR A 65 33.22 -11.48 16.00
CA THR A 65 33.94 -10.49 15.19
C THR A 65 33.43 -10.49 13.76
N LEU A 66 33.28 -11.66 13.13
CA LEU A 66 32.77 -11.77 11.77
C LEU A 66 31.33 -11.23 11.66
N ALA A 67 30.45 -11.58 12.59
CA ALA A 67 29.08 -11.07 12.62
C ALA A 67 29.04 -9.54 12.75
N SER A 68 29.92 -8.97 13.58
CA SER A 68 30.02 -7.52 13.75
C SER A 68 30.48 -6.81 12.47
N LEU A 69 31.43 -7.38 11.74
CA LEU A 69 31.90 -6.86 10.46
C LEU A 69 30.80 -6.92 9.39
N LEU A 70 30.10 -8.05 9.29
CA LEU A 70 28.97 -8.21 8.37
C LEU A 70 27.86 -7.20 8.67
N LEU A 71 27.55 -6.98 9.94
CA LEU A 71 26.56 -5.99 10.37
C LEU A 71 26.97 -4.57 9.98
N ALA A 72 28.23 -4.19 10.21
CA ALA A 72 28.75 -2.87 9.84
C ALA A 72 28.75 -2.65 8.31
N ALA A 73 29.00 -3.69 7.52
CA ALA A 73 28.95 -3.63 6.06
C ALA A 73 27.52 -3.51 5.52
N ALA A 74 26.57 -4.22 6.13
CA ALA A 74 25.16 -4.18 5.74
C ALA A 74 24.49 -2.84 6.08
N TYR A 75 24.94 -2.19 7.17
CA TYR A 75 24.39 -0.93 7.66
C TYR A 75 25.50 0.11 7.86
N PRO A 76 26.04 0.68 6.76
CA PRO A 76 27.02 1.74 6.87
C PRO A 76 26.39 2.94 7.58
N ARG A 77 27.03 3.43 8.65
CA ARG A 77 26.54 4.63 9.33
C ARG A 77 26.58 5.79 8.34
N LEU A 78 25.43 6.39 8.08
CA LEU A 78 25.35 7.69 7.42
C LEU A 78 25.96 8.72 8.37
N THR A 79 27.23 9.07 8.16
CA THR A 79 27.79 10.31 8.71
C THR A 79 27.09 11.47 8.03
N SER A 80 26.14 12.08 8.74
CA SER A 80 25.65 13.42 8.41
C SER A 80 26.83 14.38 8.50
N VAL A 81 27.15 15.04 7.38
CA VAL A 81 28.06 16.18 7.30
C VAL A 81 27.23 17.46 7.37
#